data_AF-C7RLZ6-F1
#
_entry.id   AF-C7RLZ6-F1
#
_cell.length_a   1.000
_cell.length_b   1.000
_cell.length_c   1.000
_cell.angle_alpha   90.00
_cell.angle_beta   90.00
_cell.angle_gamma   90.00
#
_symmetry.space_group_name_H-M   'P 1'
#
loop_
_entity.id
_entity.type
_entity.pdbx_description
1 polymer ?
#
loop_
_entity_poly.entity_id
_entity_poly.type
_entity_poly.pdbx_seq_one_letter_code
_entity_poly.pdbx_strand_id
1 'polypeptide(L)'
;MMHTCTDRTDLDELIGKQRWDGQHLLFYYGPLARAMKGGEELILEHSEELSPFMLAKVGFILHDLFIDDTSELIQPNDGFRLTLR
;
A
#
# COMPACT_ATOMS: atom_id res chain seq x y z
N MET A 1 -9.95 -2.96 -5.67
CA MET A 1 -8.94 -2.11 -6.32
C MET A 1 -7.91 -2.97 -7.07
N MET A 2 -7.33 -2.44 -8.15
CA MET A 2 -6.23 -3.07 -8.90
C MET A 2 -5.04 -2.10 -9.00
N HIS A 3 -3.82 -2.63 -8.89
CA HIS A 3 -2.58 -1.88 -9.08
C HIS A 3 -1.61 -2.70 -9.91
N THR A 4 -1.07 -2.11 -10.99
CA THR A 4 -0.09 -2.76 -11.86
C THR A 4 1.31 -2.54 -11.30
N CYS A 5 1.96 -3.62 -10.88
CA CYS A 5 3.32 -3.59 -10.38
C CYS A 5 4.33 -3.52 -11.53
N THR A 6 5.49 -2.96 -11.21
CA THR A 6 6.67 -2.90 -12.07
C THR A 6 7.91 -3.23 -11.23
N ASP A 7 9.06 -3.41 -11.89
CA ASP A 7 10.37 -3.56 -11.23
C ASP A 7 10.77 -2.36 -10.35
N ARG A 8 10.06 -1.23 -10.48
CA ARG A 8 10.24 0.02 -9.72
C ARG A 8 9.20 0.23 -8.63
N THR A 9 8.20 -0.63 -8.53
CA THR A 9 7.16 -0.47 -7.50
C THR A 9 7.78 -0.65 -6.12
N ASP A 10 7.63 0.39 -5.29
CA ASP A 10 8.18 0.46 -3.94
C ASP A 10 7.07 0.52 -2.88
N LEU A 11 7.47 0.51 -1.61
CA LEU A 11 6.51 0.57 -0.51
C LEU A 11 5.81 1.92 -0.43
N ASP A 12 6.49 3.02 -0.76
CA ASP A 12 5.93 4.36 -0.72
C ASP A 12 4.81 4.53 -1.75
N GLU A 13 4.92 3.85 -2.89
CA GLU A 13 3.85 3.73 -3.88
C GLU A 13 2.65 2.98 -3.32
N LEU A 14 2.87 1.83 -2.69
CA LEU A 14 1.80 0.95 -2.18
C LEU A 14 1.12 1.51 -0.92
N ILE A 15 1.88 2.04 0.03
CA ILE A 15 1.42 2.56 1.33
C ILE A 15 0.95 4.01 1.19
N GLY A 16 1.72 4.81 0.46
CA GLY A 16 1.51 6.25 0.35
C GLY A 16 2.76 7.03 0.70
N LYS A 17 2.78 8.28 0.26
CA LYS A 17 3.89 9.20 0.49
C LYS A 17 3.42 10.64 0.52
N GLN A 18 4.22 11.48 1.17
CA GLN A 18 4.05 12.92 1.07
C GLN A 18 4.42 13.43 -0.32
N ARG A 19 3.61 14.35 -0.85
CA ARG A 19 3.86 15.08 -2.10
C ARG A 19 3.45 16.53 -1.92
N TRP A 20 4.15 17.43 -2.61
CA TRP A 20 3.77 18.83 -2.66
C TRP A 20 2.53 19.01 -3.54
N ASP A 21 1.52 19.66 -2.97
CA ASP A 21 0.32 20.15 -3.64
C ASP A 21 0.27 21.67 -3.49
N GLY A 22 0.77 22.37 -4.50
CA GLY A 22 1.01 23.81 -4.44
C GLY A 22 2.00 24.17 -3.32
N GLN A 23 1.52 24.87 -2.30
CA GLN A 23 2.32 25.32 -1.14
C GLN A 23 2.18 24.40 0.07
N HIS A 24 1.46 23.28 -0.05
CA HIS A 24 1.20 22.36 1.05
C HIS A 24 1.87 21.01 0.81
N LEU A 25 2.50 20.47 1.84
CA LEU A 25 2.98 19.10 1.84
C LEU A 25 1.86 18.21 2.36
N LEU A 26 1.30 17.36 1.49
CA LEU A 26 0.15 16.50 1.80
C LEU A 26 0.53 15.03 1.67
N PHE A 27 0.01 14.20 2.57
CA PHE A 27 0.14 12.75 2.49
C PHE A 27 -0.94 12.15 1.59
N TYR A 28 -0.53 11.32 0.63
CA TYR A 28 -1.45 10.61 -0.25
C TYR A 28 -1.32 9.11 -0.02
N TYR A 29 -2.40 8.49 0.47
CA TYR A 29 -2.47 7.05 0.67
C TYR A 29 -2.35 6.28 -0.65
N GLY A 30 -1.49 5.28 -0.65
CA GLY A 30 -1.31 4.31 -1.72
C GLY A 30 -2.43 3.25 -1.75
N PRO A 31 -2.45 2.40 -2.78
CA PRO A 31 -3.47 1.36 -2.97
C PRO A 31 -3.62 0.43 -1.77
N LEU A 32 -2.51 0.02 -1.13
CA LEU A 32 -2.54 -0.91 0.00
C LEU A 32 -3.18 -0.28 1.22
N ALA A 33 -2.71 0.89 1.63
CA ALA A 33 -3.28 1.59 2.78
C ALA A 33 -4.76 1.93 2.56
N ARG A 34 -5.15 2.35 1.34
CA ARG A 34 -6.56 2.59 1.02
C ARG A 34 -7.40 1.32 1.09
N ALA A 35 -6.93 0.20 0.54
CA ALA A 35 -7.66 -1.06 0.56
C ALA A 35 -7.82 -1.60 1.99
N MET A 36 -6.77 -1.51 2.82
CA MET A 36 -6.82 -1.90 4.23
C MET A 36 -7.85 -1.06 5.00
N LYS A 37 -7.81 0.28 4.85
CA LYS A 37 -8.78 1.19 5.48
C LYS A 37 -10.20 1.02 4.95
N GLY A 38 -10.36 0.63 3.69
CA GLY A 38 -11.67 0.44 3.07
C GLY A 38 -12.30 -0.94 3.32
N GLY A 39 -11.53 -1.93 3.77
CA GLY A 39 -11.99 -3.32 3.81
C GLY A 39 -12.19 -3.89 2.39
N GLU A 40 -11.42 -3.39 1.42
CA GLU A 40 -11.56 -3.75 0.01
C GLU A 40 -10.50 -4.76 -0.43
N GLU A 41 -10.76 -5.51 -1.49
CA GLU A 41 -9.75 -6.33 -2.13
C GLU A 41 -8.76 -5.46 -2.92
N LEU A 42 -7.46 -5.69 -2.75
CA LEU A 42 -6.41 -5.18 -3.60
C LEU A 42 -5.81 -6.31 -4.43
N ILE A 43 -5.83 -6.14 -5.75
CA ILE A 43 -5.13 -7.01 -6.70
C ILE A 43 -3.83 -6.30 -7.11
N LEU A 44 -2.70 -6.94 -6.85
CA LEU A 44 -1.40 -6.55 -7.41
C LEU A 44 -1.19 -7.35 -8.70
N GLU A 45 -1.45 -6.73 -9.85
CA GLU A 45 -1.20 -7.33 -11.17
C GLU A 45 0.29 -7.21 -11.51
N HIS A 46 0.83 -8.22 -12.20
CA HIS A 46 2.26 -8.35 -12.48
C HIS A 46 3.09 -8.41 -11.20
N SER A 47 2.54 -9.07 -10.17
CA SER A 47 3.20 -9.21 -8.87
C SER A 47 4.55 -9.94 -8.95
N GLU A 48 4.81 -10.69 -10.02
CA GLU A 48 6.09 -11.30 -10.35
C GLU A 48 7.23 -10.30 -10.64
N GLU A 49 6.91 -9.06 -11.02
CA GLU A 49 7.89 -7.99 -11.20
C GLU A 49 8.42 -7.46 -9.84
N LEU A 50 7.70 -7.73 -8.75
CA LEU A 50 8.13 -7.37 -7.41
C LEU A 50 9.27 -8.29 -6.96
N SER A 51 10.32 -7.68 -6.41
CA SER A 51 11.37 -8.47 -5.77
C SER A 51 10.81 -9.33 -4.62
N PRO A 52 11.38 -10.52 -4.34
CA PRO A 52 10.97 -11.34 -3.19
C PRO A 52 11.00 -10.59 -1.86
N PHE A 53 11.91 -9.62 -1.73
CA PHE A 53 12.01 -8.76 -0.56
C PHE A 53 10.82 -7.80 -0.44
N MET A 54 10.33 -7.24 -1.55
CA MET A 54 9.11 -6.44 -1.57
C MET A 54 7.88 -7.25 -1.19
N LEU A 55 7.73 -8.47 -1.72
CA LEU A 55 6.64 -9.36 -1.33
C LEU A 55 6.66 -9.71 0.17
N ALA A 56 7.85 -9.97 0.72
CA ALA A 56 8.00 -10.22 2.15
C ALA A 56 7.62 -9.00 3.00
N LYS A 57 8.01 -7.79 2.59
CA LYS A 57 7.62 -6.55 3.26
C LYS A 57 6.12 -6.33 3.22
N VAL A 58 5.51 -6.51 2.04
CA VAL A 58 4.05 -6.41 1.88
C VAL A 58 3.38 -7.40 2.83
N GLY A 59 3.81 -8.67 2.85
CA GLY A 59 3.26 -9.68 3.76
C GLY A 59 3.35 -9.30 5.23
N PHE A 60 4.47 -8.70 5.66
CA PHE A 60 4.66 -8.26 7.04
C PHE A 60 3.67 -7.17 7.47
N ILE A 61 3.37 -6.21 6.59
CA ILE A 61 2.51 -5.06 6.89
C ILE A 61 1.01 -5.33 6.71
N LEU A 62 0.60 -6.53 6.28
CA LEU A 62 -0.83 -6.85 6.11
C LEU A 62 -1.61 -6.93 7.41
N HIS A 63 -0.93 -7.12 8.54
CA HIS A 63 -1.57 -7.23 9.85
C HIS A 63 -1.81 -5.86 10.47
N ASP A 64 -0.75 -5.07 10.57
CA ASP A 64 -0.76 -3.74 11.17
C ASP A 64 0.19 -2.86 10.36
N LEU A 65 -0.31 -1.71 9.89
CA LEU A 65 0.47 -0.74 9.12
C LEU A 65 0.50 0.58 9.87
N PHE A 66 1.64 0.89 10.48
CA PHE A 66 1.87 2.22 11.07
C PHE A 66 2.49 3.15 10.03
N ILE A 67 1.85 4.30 9.79
CA ILE A 67 2.34 5.37 8.92
C ILE A 67 2.77 6.55 9.79
N ASP A 68 4.08 6.83 9.80
CA ASP A 68 4.66 7.89 10.65
C ASP A 68 4.20 9.28 10.21
N ASP A 69 4.13 9.53 8.90
CA ASP A 69 3.71 10.82 8.31
C ASP A 69 2.32 11.29 8.77
N THR A 70 1.42 10.35 9.06
CA THR A 70 0.06 10.63 9.54
C THR A 70 -0.13 10.25 11.01
N SER A 71 0.90 9.70 11.66
CA SER A 71 0.85 9.12 13.01
C SER A 71 -0.35 8.16 13.20
N GLU A 72 -0.63 7.37 12.16
CA GLU A 72 -1.81 6.52 12.08
C GLU A 72 -1.41 5.04 12.10
N LEU A 73 -2.08 4.26 12.94
CA LEU A 73 -2.08 2.80 12.85
C LEU A 73 -3.29 2.35 12.03
N ILE A 74 -3.03 1.78 10.86
CA ILE A 74 -4.03 1.16 10.00
C ILE A 74 -4.08 -0.33 10.30
N GLN A 75 -5.23 -0.79 10.80
CA GLN A 75 -5.57 -2.20 10.86
C GLN A 75 -6.51 -2.52 9.69
N PRO A 76 -6.34 -3.66 9.01
CA PRO A 76 -7.19 -4.04 7.90
C PRO A 76 -8.63 -4.22 8.39
N ASN A 77 -9.56 -3.48 7.78
CA ASN A 77 -10.98 -3.64 8.07
C ASN A 77 -11.50 -4.99 7.55
N ASP A 78 -12.62 -5.44 8.14
CA ASP A 78 -13.33 -6.64 7.71
C ASP A 78 -13.60 -6.60 6.19
N GLY A 79 -13.15 -7.63 5.48
CA GLY A 79 -13.29 -7.74 4.03
C GLY A 79 -12.02 -7.45 3.22
N PHE A 80 -10.99 -6.85 3.82
CA PHE A 80 -9.70 -6.65 3.16
C PHE A 80 -9.11 -7.99 2.69
N ARG A 81 -8.65 -8.01 1.44
CA ARG A 81 -7.92 -9.14 0.85
C ARG A 81 -6.81 -8.63 -0.05
N LEU A 82 -5.66 -9.27 -0.02
CA LEU A 82 -4.60 -9.06 -0.99
C LEU A 82 -4.55 -10.26 -1.94
N THR A 83 -4.68 -10.01 -3.23
CA THR A 83 -4.54 -11.01 -4.29
C THR A 83 -3.31 -10.66 -5.13
N LEU A 84 -2.38 -11.60 -5.26
CA LEU A 84 -1.22 -11.49 -6.14
C LEU A 84 -1.58 -12.16 -7.47
N ARG A 85 -1.40 -11.43 -8.57
CA ARG A 85 -1.69 -11.92 -9.92
C ARG A 85 -0.56 -11.59 -10.88
#